data_AF-A0A402C906-F1
#
_entry.id   AF-A0A402C906-F1
#
_cell.length_a   1.000
_cell.length_b   1.000
_cell.length_c   1.000
_cell.angle_alpha   90.00
_cell.angle_beta   90.00
_cell.angle_gamma   90.00
#
_symmetry.space_group_name_H-M   'P 1'
#
loop_
_entity.id
_entity.type
_entity.pdbx_description
1 polymer ?
#
loop_
_entity_poly.entity_id
_entity_poly.type
_entity_poly.pdbx_seq_one_letter_code
_entity_poly.pdbx_strand_id
1 'polypeptide(L)'
;MPALFDDGAPARLAYEWVLIECDTAAAILFNDDVAAAHAQKLRQRSAALRYAIARGQRQILCDTEAVALERHRARFRERHRRHAGNTD
;
A
#
# COMPACT_ATOMS: atom_id res chain seq x y z
N MET A 1 -17.17 -5.35 13.84
CA MET A 1 -16.11 -5.03 12.85
C MET A 1 -14.80 -5.50 13.43
N PRO A 2 -14.09 -6.47 12.83
CA PRO A 2 -12.84 -6.94 13.41
C PRO A 2 -11.81 -5.81 13.38
N ALA A 3 -11.01 -5.71 14.43
CA ALA A 3 -10.05 -4.64 14.71
C ALA A 3 -8.97 -4.49 13.63
N LEU A 4 -9.34 -3.90 12.49
CA LEU A 4 -8.45 -3.60 11.36
C LEU A 4 -7.42 -2.53 11.69
N PHE A 5 -7.57 -1.84 12.82
CA PHE A 5 -6.66 -0.81 13.31
C PHE A 5 -6.34 -1.09 14.78
N ASP A 6 -5.59 -2.17 15.00
CA ASP A 6 -4.70 -2.25 16.16
C ASP A 6 -3.60 -1.20 15.92
N ASP A 7 -3.52 -0.15 16.75
CA ASP A 7 -2.50 0.91 16.62
C ASP A 7 -1.06 0.34 16.65
N GLY A 8 -0.88 -0.87 17.20
CA GLY A 8 0.37 -1.62 17.16
C GLY A 8 0.63 -2.38 15.86
N ALA A 9 -0.35 -2.51 14.95
CA ALA A 9 -0.22 -3.31 13.73
C ALA A 9 0.89 -2.85 12.78
N PRO A 10 1.10 -1.54 12.52
CA PRO A 10 2.22 -1.07 11.71
C PRO A 10 3.58 -1.36 12.36
N ALA A 11 3.70 -1.14 13.68
CA ALA A 11 4.94 -1.40 14.42
C ALA A 11 5.26 -2.90 14.47
N ARG A 12 4.24 -3.75 14.70
CA ARG A 12 4.37 -5.21 14.65
C ARG A 12 4.82 -5.68 13.27
N LEU A 13 4.25 -5.11 12.21
CA LEU A 13 4.64 -5.46 10.84
C LEU A 13 6.09 -5.05 10.53
N ALA A 14 6.51 -3.87 10.99
CA ALA A 14 7.90 -3.42 10.85
C ALA A 14 8.87 -4.35 11.59
N TYR A 15 8.51 -4.76 12.81
CA TYR A 15 9.30 -5.72 13.58
C TYR A 15 9.35 -7.11 12.92
N GLU A 16 8.21 -7.63 12.44
CA GLU A 16 8.17 -8.89 11.69
C GLU A 16 9.04 -8.85 10.43
N TRP A 17 9.11 -7.71 9.73
CA TRP A 17 10.01 -7.51 8.61
C TRP A 17 11.49 -7.64 8.99
N VAL A 18 11.90 -7.01 10.09
CA VAL A 18 13.28 -7.12 10.60
C VAL A 18 13.62 -8.57 10.92
N LEU A 19 12.71 -9.30 11.59
CA LEU A 19 12.93 -10.72 11.89
C LEU A 19 13.08 -11.57 10.62
N ILE A 20 12.22 -11.33 9.62
CA ILE A 20 12.30 -12.03 8.33
C ILE A 20 13.66 -11.79 7.65
N GLU A 21 14.19 -10.56 7.71
CA GLU A 21 15.50 -10.23 7.13
C GLU A 21 16.64 -10.91 7.89
N CYS A 22 16.62 -10.89 9.23
CA CYS A 22 17.60 -11.60 10.05
C CYS A 22 17.60 -13.11 9.76
N ASP A 23 16.43 -13.74 9.72
CA ASP A 23 16.30 -15.18 9.43
C ASP A 23 16.73 -15.51 8.00
N THR A 24 16.44 -14.63 7.03
CA THR A 24 16.89 -14.79 5.64
C THR A 24 18.42 -14.69 5.56
N ALA A 25 19.03 -13.75 6.28
CA ALA A 25 20.48 -13.61 6.34
C ALA A 25 21.13 -14.84 7.01
N ALA A 26 20.56 -15.34 8.11
CA ALA A 26 21.05 -16.54 8.78
C ALA A 26 20.97 -17.78 7.87
N ALA A 27 19.85 -17.95 7.17
CA ALA A 27 19.70 -19.02 6.19
C ALA A 27 20.77 -18.97 5.09
N ILE A 28 21.10 -17.78 4.58
CA ILE A 28 22.09 -17.62 3.50
C ILE A 28 23.52 -17.79 4.02
N LEU A 29 23.87 -17.16 5.14
CA LEU A 29 25.24 -17.09 5.63
C LEU A 29 25.67 -18.35 6.37
N PHE A 30 24.73 -19.02 7.04
CA PHE A 30 25.00 -20.17 7.89
C PHE A 30 24.34 -21.46 7.41
N ASN A 31 23.64 -21.43 6.26
CA ASN A 31 22.85 -22.56 5.76
C ASN A 31 21.85 -23.09 6.81
N ASP A 32 21.24 -22.15 7.55
CA ASP A 32 20.29 -22.44 8.61
C ASP A 32 18.87 -22.66 8.04
N ASP A 33 18.52 -23.93 7.84
CA ASP A 33 17.22 -24.34 7.33
C ASP A 33 16.06 -24.00 8.29
N VAL A 34 16.33 -23.93 9.60
CA VAL A 34 15.32 -23.56 10.60
C VAL A 34 14.99 -22.08 10.47
N ALA A 35 16.00 -21.23 10.30
CA ALA A 35 15.81 -19.81 10.01
C ALA A 35 15.05 -19.62 8.69
N ALA A 36 15.39 -20.37 7.64
CA ALA A 36 14.67 -20.32 6.36
C ALA A 36 13.17 -20.64 6.51
N ALA A 37 12.85 -21.72 7.24
CA ALA A 37 11.47 -22.12 7.51
C ALA A 37 10.72 -21.09 8.37
N HIS A 38 11.39 -20.52 9.37
CA HIS A 38 10.81 -19.50 10.23
C HIS A 38 10.49 -18.20 9.48
N ALA A 39 11.41 -17.73 8.62
CA ALA A 39 11.18 -16.58 7.74
C ALA A 39 9.97 -16.78 6.82
N GLN A 40 9.82 -17.99 6.26
CA GLN A 40 8.68 -18.32 5.42
C GLN A 40 7.35 -18.30 6.20
N LYS A 41 7.35 -18.85 7.41
CA LYS A 41 6.18 -18.85 8.29
C LYS A 41 5.75 -17.43 8.67
N LEU A 42 6.69 -16.55 9.01
CA LEU A 42 6.41 -15.14 9.32
C LEU A 42 5.86 -14.39 8.10
N ARG A 43 6.39 -14.64 6.89
CA ARG A 43 5.87 -14.08 5.64
C ARG A 43 4.41 -14.51 5.39
N GLN A 44 4.08 -15.78 5.61
CA GLN A 44 2.72 -16.28 5.43
C GLN A 44 1.75 -15.67 6.45
N ARG A 45 2.14 -15.59 7.72
CA ARG A 45 1.33 -15.01 8.80
C ARG A 45 0.97 -13.54 8.53
N SER A 46 1.92 -12.76 7.99
CA SER A 46 1.75 -11.33 7.74
C SER A 46 1.12 -11.00 6.37
N ALA A 47 0.95 -11.99 5.47
CA ALA A 47 0.53 -11.77 4.09
C ALA A 47 -0.80 -11.01 3.95
N ALA A 48 -1.82 -11.39 4.73
CA ALA A 48 -3.14 -10.75 4.69
C ALA A 48 -3.08 -9.28 5.13
N LEU A 49 -2.30 -8.98 6.16
CA LEU A 49 -2.12 -7.60 6.66
C LEU A 49 -1.36 -6.75 5.64
N ARG A 50 -0.28 -7.29 5.05
CA ARG A 50 0.46 -6.61 3.97
C ARG A 50 -0.43 -6.31 2.77
N TYR A 51 -1.27 -7.25 2.38
CA TYR A 51 -2.24 -7.06 1.30
C TYR A 51 -3.26 -5.96 1.64
N ALA A 52 -3.81 -5.96 2.85
CA ALA A 52 -4.77 -4.94 3.29
C ALA A 52 -4.15 -3.53 3.25
N ILE A 53 -2.91 -3.37 3.73
CA ILE A 53 -2.17 -2.11 3.67
C ILE A 53 -1.95 -1.66 2.22
N ALA A 54 -1.43 -2.56 1.37
CA ALA A 54 -1.18 -2.24 -0.04
C ALA A 54 -2.46 -1.84 -0.78
N ARG A 55 -3.58 -2.53 -0.51
CA ARG A 55 -4.89 -2.18 -1.05
C ARG A 55 -5.36 -0.80 -0.56
N GLY A 56 -5.18 -0.50 0.72
CA GLY A 56 -5.52 0.82 1.28
C GLY A 56 -4.72 1.95 0.63
N GLN A 57 -3.40 1.76 0.46
CA GLN A 57 -2.54 2.72 -0.24
C GLN A 57 -2.97 2.92 -1.70
N ARG A 58 -3.34 1.84 -2.39
CA ARG A 58 -3.84 1.94 -3.76
C ARG A 58 -5.16 2.70 -3.85
N GLN A 59 -6.06 2.49 -2.89
CA GLN A 59 -7.32 3.23 -2.84
C GLN A 59 -7.08 4.72 -2.69
N ILE A 60 -6.22 5.13 -1.74
CA ILE A 60 -5.86 6.54 -1.52
C ILE A 60 -5.28 7.18 -2.79
N LEU A 61 -4.42 6.46 -3.51
CA LEU A 61 -3.87 6.93 -4.78
C LEU A 61 -4.98 7.14 -5.81
N CYS A 62 -5.86 6.15 -6.00
CA CYS A 62 -6.98 6.26 -6.94
C CYS A 62 -7.94 7.40 -6.58
N ASP A 63 -8.22 7.62 -5.29
CA ASP A 63 -9.06 8.72 -4.84
C ASP A 63 -8.40 10.08 -5.16
N THR A 64 -7.09 10.18 -4.96
CA THR A 64 -6.31 11.38 -5.28
C THR A 64 -6.31 11.66 -6.78
N GLU A 65 -6.12 10.63 -7.60
CA GLU A 65 -6.17 10.73 -9.07
C GLU A 65 -7.57 11.13 -9.56
N ALA A 66 -8.63 10.58 -8.96
CA ALA A 66 -10.00 10.92 -9.29
C ALA A 66 -10.31 12.41 -9.01
N VAL A 67 -9.85 12.93 -7.86
CA VAL A 67 -9.98 14.36 -7.53
C VAL A 67 -9.21 15.24 -8.52
N ALA A 68 -7.98 14.84 -8.88
CA ALA A 68 -7.20 15.57 -9.88
C ALA A 68 -7.91 15.58 -11.24
N LEU A 69 -8.43 14.43 -11.68
CA LEU A 69 -9.13 14.30 -12.95
C LEU A 69 -10.40 15.17 -13.00
N GLU A 70 -11.20 15.20 -11.93
CA GLU A 70 -12.40 16.04 -11.91
C GLU A 70 -12.06 17.53 -11.96
N ARG A 71 -10.98 17.96 -11.29
CA ARG A 71 -10.45 19.33 -11.42
C ARG A 71 -10.06 19.66 -12.87
N HIS A 72 -9.40 18.73 -13.57
CA HIS A 72 -9.06 18.92 -14.98
C HIS A 72 -10.30 19.01 -15.87
N ARG A 73 -11.29 18.14 -15.65
CA ARG A 73 -12.58 18.18 -16.37
C ARG A 73 -13.31 19.50 -16.15
N ALA A 74 -13.34 20.02 -14.92
CA ALA A 74 -13.96 21.31 -14.62
C ALA A 74 -13.32 22.46 -15.41
N ARG A 75 -11.98 22.52 -15.45
CA ARG A 75 -11.25 23.53 -16.23
C ARG A 75 -11.51 23.43 -17.73
N PHE A 76 -11.58 22.21 -18.26
CA PHE A 76 -11.91 21.99 -19.66
C PHE A 76 -13.31 22.49 -20.00
N ARG A 77 -14.31 22.12 -19.19
CA ARG A 77 -15.70 22.60 -19.36
C ARG A 77 -15.78 24.13 -19.28
N GLU A 78 -15.06 24.75 -18.35
CA GLU A 78 -15.01 26.21 -18.22
C GLU A 78 -14.45 26.89 -19.47
N ARG A 79 -13.32 26.38 -20.01
CA ARG A 79 -12.76 26.89 -21.28
C ARG A 79 -13.73 26.73 -22.44
N HIS A 80 -14.38 25.57 -22.55
CA HIS A 80 -15.33 25.31 -23.61
C HIS A 80 -16.54 26.26 -23.56
N ARG A 81 -17.07 26.55 -22.36
CA ARG A 81 -18.15 27.54 -22.20
C ARG A 81 -17.70 28.95 -22.60
N ARG A 82 -16.47 29.36 -22.25
CA ARG A 82 -15.92 30.66 -22.64
C ARG A 82 -15.76 30.80 -24.15
N HIS A 83 -15.35 29.74 -24.83
CA HIS A 83 -15.23 29.76 -26.30
C HIS A 83 -16.60 29.75 -27.00
N ALA A 84 -17.59 29.04 -26.47
CA ALA A 84 -18.94 29.01 -27.03
C ALA A 84 -19.71 30.33 -26.86
N GLY A 85 -19.48 31.06 -25.76
CA GLY A 85 -20.09 32.38 -25.52
C GLY A 85 -19.43 33.56 -26.23
N ASN A 86 -18.35 33.32 -26.99
CA ASN A 86 -17.60 34.36 -27.72
C ASN A 86 -17.84 34.28 -29.23
N THR A 87 -18.84 33.49 -29.64
CA THR A 87 -19.27 33.25 -31.04
C THR A 87 -20.64 33.85 -31.37
N ASP A 88 -21.22 34.62 -30.45
CA ASP A 88 -22.35 35.54 -30.70
C ASP A 88 -21.81 36.98 -30.85
#